data_AF-S3H7E6-F1
#
_entry.id   AF-S3H7E6-F1
#
_cell.length_a   1.000
_cell.length_b   1.000
_cell.length_c   1.000
_cell.angle_alpha   90.00
_cell.angle_beta   90.00
_cell.angle_gamma   90.00
#
_symmetry.space_group_name_H-M   'P 1'
#
loop_
_entity.id
_entity.type
_entity.pdbx_description
1 polymer ?
#
loop_
_entity_poly.entity_id
_entity_poly.type
_entity_poly.pdbx_seq_one_letter_code
_entity_poly.pdbx_strand_id
1 'polypeptide(L)'
;MKVIFVGPSLPAAQRPSPTDIFFRPPAVQGDVLSAARDGARVIGIIDGGFEYTAPVVHKEILHALSHRVRVFGAASMGALRAVECSPFGMVGVGRIYRDYASGAIVDDSDVALLHGPLEFGYRPFTVPMVNVRATLDEVEGLGELDLTLRLEIERAAGETFFKKRTWKAVLEKANIASADRKILLPLLLSREVDQKAMDASELVTAVQAADLEDFPQEPQWIFNDTLALWNDKLPIVSE
;
A
#
# COMPACT_ATOMS: atom_id res chain seq x y z
N MET A 1 -6.55 -14.37 -15.58
CA MET A 1 -5.25 -13.67 -15.42
C MET A 1 -5.13 -13.07 -14.02
N LYS A 2 -3.90 -12.75 -13.58
CA LYS A 2 -3.61 -12.04 -12.33
C LYS A 2 -3.07 -10.63 -12.62
N VAL A 3 -3.54 -9.62 -11.90
CA VAL A 3 -3.13 -8.22 -12.10
C VAL A 3 -2.66 -7.63 -10.78
N ILE A 4 -1.56 -6.88 -10.76
CA ILE A 4 -1.11 -6.14 -9.57
C ILE A 4 -0.91 -4.67 -9.93
N PHE A 5 -1.54 -3.75 -9.19
CA PHE A 5 -1.37 -2.31 -9.30
C PHE A 5 -0.30 -1.81 -8.35
N VAL A 6 0.79 -1.25 -8.89
CA VAL A 6 2.01 -0.98 -8.10
C VAL A 6 2.87 0.14 -8.69
N GLY A 7 3.46 0.93 -7.80
CA GLY A 7 4.39 2.02 -8.13
C GLY A 7 5.54 2.10 -7.13
N PRO A 8 5.60 3.14 -6.28
CA PRO A 8 6.76 3.41 -5.42
C PRO A 8 7.01 2.34 -4.35
N SER A 9 5.99 1.60 -3.92
CA SER A 9 6.16 0.57 -2.88
C SER A 9 6.95 -0.64 -3.37
N LEU A 10 6.96 -0.90 -4.68
CA LEU A 10 7.79 -1.95 -5.28
C LEU A 10 8.21 -1.52 -6.69
N PRO A 11 9.34 -0.80 -6.81
CA PRO A 11 9.84 -0.27 -8.08
C PRO A 11 10.10 -1.38 -9.10
N ALA A 12 9.99 -1.05 -10.39
CA ALA A 12 10.10 -2.04 -11.48
C ALA A 12 11.35 -2.92 -11.42
N ALA A 13 12.49 -2.35 -11.01
CA ALA A 13 13.76 -3.07 -10.88
C ALA A 13 13.77 -4.17 -9.79
N GLN A 14 12.81 -4.13 -8.85
CA GLN A 14 12.69 -5.08 -7.74
C GLN A 14 11.52 -6.05 -7.94
N ARG A 15 10.70 -5.85 -8.98
CA ARG A 15 9.56 -6.72 -9.24
C ARG A 15 10.05 -8.08 -9.72
N PRO A 16 9.49 -9.18 -9.21
CA PRO A 16 9.72 -10.47 -9.84
C PRO A 16 9.14 -10.44 -11.27
N SER A 17 9.64 -11.30 -12.14
CA SER A 17 9.10 -11.48 -13.50
C SER A 17 8.36 -12.82 -13.63
N PRO A 18 7.25 -13.02 -12.89
CA PRO A 18 6.42 -14.19 -13.07
C PRO A 18 5.71 -14.09 -14.43
N THR A 19 5.48 -15.25 -15.06
CA THR A 19 4.83 -15.32 -16.37
C THR A 19 3.32 -15.09 -16.32
N ASP A 20 2.69 -15.14 -15.13
CA ASP A 20 1.24 -15.14 -14.94
C ASP A 20 0.67 -13.87 -14.26
N ILE A 21 1.52 -12.90 -13.91
CA ILE A 21 1.11 -11.64 -13.27
C ILE A 21 1.42 -10.44 -14.17
N PHE A 22 0.38 -9.64 -14.42
CA PHE A 22 0.48 -8.37 -15.12
C PHE A 22 0.60 -7.22 -14.12
N PHE A 23 1.78 -6.62 -14.03
CA PHE A 23 1.97 -5.40 -13.26
C PHE A 23 1.44 -4.18 -14.02
N ARG A 24 0.53 -3.44 -13.39
CA ARG A 24 -0.03 -2.18 -13.87
C ARG A 24 0.47 -1.03 -12.98
N PRO A 25 0.41 0.24 -13.45
CA PRO A 25 0.69 1.42 -12.62
C PRO A 25 -0.15 1.46 -11.34
N PRO A 26 0.12 2.38 -10.39
CA PRO A 26 -0.75 2.61 -9.23
C PRO A 26 -2.22 2.79 -9.62
N ALA A 27 -3.12 2.12 -8.90
CA ALA A 27 -4.54 2.09 -9.24
C ALA A 27 -5.19 3.48 -9.09
N VAL A 28 -5.88 3.94 -10.12
CA VAL A 28 -6.78 5.09 -10.08
C VAL A 28 -8.23 4.65 -10.33
N GLN A 29 -9.17 5.57 -10.17
CA GLN A 29 -10.57 5.30 -10.50
C GLN A 29 -10.69 4.81 -11.95
N GLY A 30 -11.37 3.67 -12.11
CA GLY A 30 -11.63 2.97 -13.37
C GLY A 30 -10.80 1.71 -13.53
N ASP A 31 -9.61 1.66 -12.91
CA ASP A 31 -8.61 0.64 -13.22
C ASP A 31 -8.98 -0.75 -12.73
N VAL A 32 -9.51 -0.86 -11.50
CA VAL A 32 -9.92 -2.15 -10.92
C VAL A 32 -11.13 -2.70 -11.67
N LEU A 33 -12.08 -1.84 -12.05
CA LEU A 33 -13.22 -2.21 -12.88
C LEU A 33 -12.76 -2.71 -14.26
N SER A 34 -11.86 -1.97 -14.92
CA SER A 34 -11.28 -2.37 -16.20
C SER A 34 -10.56 -3.70 -16.10
N ALA A 35 -9.71 -3.92 -15.09
CA ALA A 35 -9.01 -5.19 -14.91
C ALA A 35 -9.99 -6.37 -14.74
N ALA A 36 -11.06 -6.19 -13.97
CA ALA A 36 -12.10 -7.22 -13.83
C ALA A 36 -12.80 -7.50 -15.17
N ARG A 37 -13.14 -6.47 -15.95
CA ARG A 37 -13.73 -6.58 -17.31
C ARG A 37 -12.81 -7.26 -18.30
N ASP A 38 -11.51 -7.01 -18.20
CA ASP A 38 -10.48 -7.67 -19.01
C ASP A 38 -10.27 -9.15 -18.62
N GLY A 39 -10.99 -9.67 -17.62
CA GLY A 39 -10.93 -11.08 -17.21
C GLY A 39 -9.94 -11.38 -16.09
N ALA A 40 -9.53 -10.38 -15.29
CA ALA A 40 -8.77 -10.64 -14.06
C ALA A 40 -9.62 -11.51 -13.12
N ARG A 41 -8.99 -12.57 -12.60
CA ARG A 41 -9.57 -13.43 -11.55
C ARG A 41 -8.93 -13.17 -10.19
N VAL A 42 -7.72 -12.60 -10.20
CA VAL A 42 -7.00 -12.16 -9.02
C VAL A 42 -6.47 -10.75 -9.29
N ILE A 43 -6.75 -9.83 -8.37
CA ILE A 43 -6.29 -8.45 -8.39
C ILE A 43 -5.55 -8.17 -7.09
N GLY A 44 -4.33 -7.66 -7.19
CA GLY A 44 -3.58 -7.10 -6.07
C GLY A 44 -3.50 -5.58 -6.18
N ILE A 45 -3.79 -4.87 -5.10
CA ILE A 45 -3.67 -3.41 -5.02
C ILE A 45 -2.59 -3.09 -4.00
N ILE A 46 -1.48 -2.49 -4.44
CA ILE A 46 -0.38 -2.05 -3.56
C ILE A 46 -0.45 -0.52 -3.45
N ASP A 47 -0.26 0.15 -4.59
CA ASP A 47 -0.24 1.60 -4.69
C ASP A 47 -1.48 2.12 -5.42
N GLY A 48 -1.92 3.32 -5.05
CA GLY A 48 -2.98 4.05 -5.73
C GLY A 48 -2.53 5.46 -6.08
N GLY A 49 -3.13 6.05 -7.12
CA GLY A 49 -2.93 7.47 -7.41
C GLY A 49 -3.56 8.34 -6.32
N PHE A 50 -2.93 9.48 -6.05
CA PHE A 50 -3.36 10.42 -5.01
C PHE A 50 -3.25 11.86 -5.51
N GLU A 51 -4.07 12.75 -4.95
CA GLU A 51 -4.11 14.19 -5.18
C GLU A 51 -4.57 14.63 -6.60
N TYR A 52 -3.79 14.34 -7.65
CA TYR A 52 -4.06 14.80 -9.01
C TYR A 52 -4.93 13.85 -9.83
N THR A 53 -5.21 12.67 -9.27
CA THR A 53 -6.05 11.64 -9.87
C THR A 53 -7.08 11.18 -8.87
N ALA A 54 -8.28 10.87 -9.33
CA ALA A 54 -9.27 10.22 -8.48
C ALA A 54 -8.72 8.86 -8.01
N PRO A 55 -8.59 8.61 -6.70
CA PRO A 55 -8.07 7.35 -6.20
C PRO A 55 -9.03 6.21 -6.56
N VAL A 56 -8.51 4.98 -6.60
CA VAL A 56 -9.35 3.78 -6.68
C VAL A 56 -10.46 3.84 -5.63
N VAL A 57 -11.69 3.58 -6.03
CA VAL A 57 -12.86 3.71 -5.15
C VAL A 57 -13.33 2.33 -4.69
N HIS A 58 -13.80 2.24 -3.44
CA HIS A 58 -14.28 0.98 -2.84
C HIS A 58 -15.36 0.29 -3.69
N LYS A 59 -16.21 1.03 -4.43
CA LYS A 59 -17.23 0.42 -5.30
C LYS A 59 -16.66 -0.45 -6.42
N GLU A 60 -15.47 -0.13 -6.94
CA GLU A 60 -14.82 -0.96 -7.98
C GLU A 60 -14.36 -2.28 -7.41
N ILE A 61 -13.87 -2.25 -6.18
CA ILE A 61 -13.43 -3.42 -5.43
C ILE A 61 -14.64 -4.29 -5.10
N LEU A 62 -15.73 -3.70 -4.59
CA LEU A 62 -16.98 -4.42 -4.37
C LEU A 62 -17.53 -5.02 -5.68
N HIS A 63 -17.51 -4.28 -6.78
CA HIS A 63 -17.91 -4.82 -8.07
C HIS A 63 -17.07 -6.05 -8.49
N ALA A 64 -15.76 -6.01 -8.29
CA ALA A 64 -14.89 -7.16 -8.58
C ALA A 64 -15.22 -8.35 -7.66
N LEU A 65 -15.38 -8.10 -6.36
CA LEU A 65 -15.73 -9.13 -5.37
C LEU A 65 -17.10 -9.77 -5.65
N SER A 66 -18.09 -8.97 -6.09
CA SER A 66 -19.42 -9.49 -6.42
C SER A 66 -19.41 -10.46 -7.59
N HIS A 67 -18.39 -10.38 -8.44
CA HIS A 67 -18.13 -11.31 -9.54
C HIS A 67 -17.08 -12.37 -9.20
N ARG A 68 -16.84 -12.63 -7.92
CA ARG A 68 -15.93 -13.67 -7.42
C ARG A 68 -14.48 -13.49 -7.90
N VAL A 69 -14.06 -12.25 -8.16
CA VAL A 69 -12.65 -11.90 -8.33
C VAL A 69 -12.00 -11.84 -6.95
N ARG A 70 -10.87 -12.52 -6.74
CA ARG A 70 -10.07 -12.35 -5.53
C ARG A 70 -9.40 -11.00 -5.56
N VAL A 71 -9.59 -10.20 -4.52
CA VAL A 71 -8.92 -8.90 -4.40
C VAL A 71 -8.06 -8.88 -3.12
N PHE A 72 -6.78 -8.59 -3.29
CA PHE A 72 -5.79 -8.43 -2.23
C PHE A 72 -5.38 -6.96 -2.09
N GLY A 73 -5.08 -6.48 -0.88
CA GLY A 73 -4.56 -5.13 -0.65
C GLY A 73 -3.48 -5.06 0.42
N ALA A 74 -2.44 -4.26 0.18
CA ALA A 74 -1.30 -4.10 1.09
C ALA A 74 -0.59 -2.75 0.93
N ALA A 75 0.40 -2.50 1.79
CA ALA A 75 1.45 -1.47 1.74
C ALA A 75 1.02 0.01 1.73
N SER A 76 0.14 0.43 0.84
CA SER A 76 -0.23 1.85 0.68
C SER A 76 -1.75 1.99 0.59
N MET A 77 -2.26 2.64 -0.46
CA MET A 77 -3.69 2.76 -0.71
C MET A 77 -4.40 1.40 -0.72
N GLY A 78 -3.69 0.34 -1.13
CA GLY A 78 -4.19 -1.04 -1.07
C GLY A 78 -4.55 -1.51 0.34
N ALA A 79 -3.73 -1.18 1.34
CA ALA A 79 -4.00 -1.53 2.75
C ALA A 79 -5.24 -0.81 3.27
N LEU A 80 -5.39 0.48 2.98
CA LEU A 80 -6.58 1.28 3.35
C LEU A 80 -7.85 0.66 2.77
N ARG A 81 -7.84 0.37 1.46
CA ARG A 81 -8.97 -0.28 0.79
C ARG A 81 -9.26 -1.68 1.32
N ALA A 82 -8.23 -2.43 1.68
CA ALA A 82 -8.42 -3.74 2.30
C ALA A 82 -9.13 -3.63 3.65
N VAL A 83 -8.82 -2.65 4.50
CA VAL A 83 -9.55 -2.44 5.76
C VAL A 83 -11.03 -2.15 5.49
N GLU A 84 -11.32 -1.20 4.60
CA GLU A 84 -12.69 -0.82 4.25
C GLU A 84 -13.49 -1.96 3.61
N CYS A 85 -12.85 -2.77 2.76
CA CYS A 85 -13.51 -3.81 1.96
C CYS A 85 -13.39 -5.22 2.55
N SER A 86 -12.66 -5.40 3.66
CA SER A 86 -12.52 -6.69 4.34
C SER A 86 -13.85 -7.33 4.74
N PRO A 87 -14.88 -6.58 5.22
CA PRO A 87 -16.18 -7.19 5.55
C PRO A 87 -16.90 -7.78 4.33
N PHE A 88 -16.47 -7.42 3.12
CA PHE A 88 -17.06 -7.86 1.86
C PHE A 88 -16.23 -8.94 1.14
N GLY A 89 -15.07 -9.32 1.70
CA GLY A 89 -14.22 -10.40 1.18
C GLY A 89 -12.90 -9.97 0.55
N MET A 90 -12.53 -8.68 0.60
CA MET A 90 -11.17 -8.27 0.23
C MET A 90 -10.16 -8.79 1.26
N VAL A 91 -9.03 -9.31 0.80
CA VAL A 91 -7.99 -9.86 1.67
C VAL A 91 -6.89 -8.83 1.91
N GLY A 92 -6.74 -8.39 3.15
CA GLY A 92 -5.61 -7.55 3.55
C GLY A 92 -4.34 -8.35 3.83
N VAL A 93 -3.20 -7.81 3.42
CA VAL A 93 -1.88 -8.46 3.53
C VAL A 93 -0.87 -7.49 4.14
N GLY A 94 0.08 -8.03 4.91
CA GLY A 94 1.19 -7.25 5.46
C GLY A 94 0.87 -6.53 6.77
N ARG A 95 1.91 -5.91 7.33
CA ARG A 95 1.83 -5.22 8.62
C ARG A 95 0.96 -3.97 8.53
N ILE A 96 1.08 -3.18 7.48
CA ILE A 96 0.39 -1.90 7.35
C ILE A 96 -1.13 -2.11 7.32
N TYR A 97 -1.61 -3.15 6.63
CA TYR A 97 -3.01 -3.55 6.72
C TYR A 97 -3.43 -3.89 8.16
N ARG A 98 -2.64 -4.70 8.88
CA ARG A 98 -2.95 -5.08 10.27
C ARG A 98 -2.98 -3.87 11.19
N ASP A 99 -2.06 -2.93 11.03
CA ASP A 99 -1.98 -1.72 11.85
C ASP A 99 -3.21 -0.81 11.62
N TYR A 100 -3.68 -0.67 10.37
CA TYR A 100 -4.95 0.03 10.11
C TYR A 100 -6.16 -0.76 10.62
N ALA A 101 -6.20 -2.08 10.41
CA ALA A 101 -7.32 -2.92 10.82
C ALA A 101 -7.51 -2.95 12.35
N SER A 102 -6.41 -2.88 13.11
CA SER A 102 -6.45 -2.78 14.58
C SER A 102 -6.67 -1.36 15.08
N GLY A 103 -6.63 -0.34 14.21
CA GLY A 103 -6.67 1.08 14.58
C GLY A 103 -5.38 1.58 15.26
N ALA A 104 -4.26 0.86 15.13
CA ALA A 104 -2.95 1.33 15.61
C ALA A 104 -2.48 2.56 14.81
N ILE A 105 -2.84 2.62 13.52
CA ILE A 105 -2.73 3.81 12.67
C ILE A 105 -4.09 4.10 12.04
N VAL A 106 -4.38 5.39 11.81
CA VAL A 106 -5.70 5.84 11.32
C VAL A 106 -5.62 6.91 10.24
N ASP A 107 -4.47 7.59 10.09
CA ASP A 107 -4.31 8.68 9.14
C ASP A 107 -3.90 8.11 7.76
N ASP A 108 -4.66 8.41 6.72
CA ASP A 108 -4.35 8.01 5.34
C ASP A 108 -2.98 8.54 4.87
N SER A 109 -2.53 9.66 5.43
CA SER A 109 -1.23 10.25 5.12
C SER A 109 -0.04 9.47 5.69
N ASP A 110 -0.29 8.48 6.57
CA ASP A 110 0.78 7.66 7.13
C ASP A 110 1.47 6.79 6.06
N VAL A 111 0.74 6.42 5.01
CA VAL A 111 1.30 5.70 3.85
C VAL A 111 1.70 6.61 2.70
N ALA A 112 1.41 7.91 2.79
CA ALA A 112 1.69 8.88 1.74
C ALA A 112 3.17 9.31 1.74
N LEU A 113 3.70 9.49 0.53
CA LEU A 113 5.03 10.06 0.29
C LEU A 113 5.03 10.85 -1.01
N LEU A 114 6.02 11.72 -1.18
CA LEU A 114 6.33 12.36 -2.44
C LEU A 114 7.32 11.48 -3.20
N HIS A 115 7.04 11.19 -4.46
CA HIS A 115 7.89 10.40 -5.33
C HIS A 115 7.94 10.98 -6.75
N GLY A 116 8.97 10.61 -7.51
CA GLY A 116 9.07 10.94 -8.93
C GLY A 116 8.00 10.21 -9.76
N PRO A 117 7.74 10.64 -11.00
CA PRO A 117 6.81 9.95 -11.87
C PRO A 117 7.40 8.62 -12.40
N LEU A 118 6.64 7.90 -13.22
CA LEU A 118 6.99 6.58 -13.73
C LEU A 118 8.32 6.58 -14.49
N GLU A 119 8.61 7.63 -15.24
CA GLU A 119 9.83 7.80 -16.04
C GLU A 119 11.10 7.82 -15.18
N PHE A 120 10.96 8.12 -13.89
CA PHE A 120 12.03 8.06 -12.89
C PHE A 120 11.87 6.86 -11.94
N GLY A 121 11.08 5.86 -12.33
CA GLY A 121 10.89 4.61 -11.58
C GLY A 121 10.18 4.78 -10.24
N TYR A 122 9.36 5.83 -10.09
CA TYR A 122 8.69 6.17 -8.83
C TYR A 122 9.63 6.40 -7.64
N ARG A 123 10.85 6.91 -7.89
CA ARG A 123 11.84 7.17 -6.85
C ARG A 123 11.26 8.03 -5.71
N PRO A 124 11.32 7.58 -4.44
CA PRO A 124 10.84 8.37 -3.31
C PRO A 124 11.74 9.58 -3.05
N PHE A 125 11.12 10.73 -2.76
CA PHE A 125 11.78 11.95 -2.29
C PHE A 125 11.58 12.18 -0.79
N THR A 126 10.53 11.59 -0.22
CA THR A 126 10.22 11.63 1.22
C THR A 126 9.94 10.24 1.77
N VAL A 127 9.98 10.13 3.10
CA VAL A 127 9.70 8.89 3.83
C VAL A 127 8.24 8.88 4.32
N PRO A 128 7.47 7.80 4.10
CA PRO A 128 6.13 7.66 4.67
C PRO A 128 6.21 7.37 6.18
N MET A 129 5.17 7.71 6.93
CA MET A 129 5.18 7.57 8.40
C MET A 129 5.30 6.10 8.83
N VAL A 130 4.70 5.17 8.07
CA VAL A 130 4.83 3.72 8.32
C VAL A 130 6.29 3.24 8.27
N ASN A 131 7.10 3.77 7.34
CA ASN A 131 8.53 3.43 7.26
C ASN A 131 9.32 4.13 8.38
N VAL A 132 8.92 5.34 8.79
CA VAL A 132 9.50 5.98 9.99
C VAL A 132 9.31 5.08 11.20
N ARG A 133 8.07 4.66 11.50
CA ARG A 133 7.78 3.79 12.65
C ARG A 133 8.55 2.46 12.58
N ALA A 134 8.54 1.81 11.42
CA ALA A 134 9.29 0.57 11.21
C ALA A 134 10.80 0.73 11.43
N THR A 135 11.38 1.85 10.97
CA THR A 135 12.80 2.15 11.20
C THR A 135 13.08 2.39 12.68
N LEU A 136 12.19 3.11 13.37
CA LEU A 136 12.34 3.34 14.82
C LEU A 136 12.20 2.04 15.63
N ASP A 137 11.28 1.14 15.22
CA ASP A 137 11.13 -0.21 15.79
C ASP A 137 12.43 -1.01 15.68
N GLU A 138 13.08 -0.99 14.52
CA GLU A 138 14.35 -1.68 14.30
C GLU A 138 15.47 -1.12 15.18
N VAL A 139 15.67 0.20 15.17
CA VAL A 139 16.79 0.84 15.90
C VAL A 139 16.59 0.71 17.42
N GLU A 140 15.35 0.84 17.91
CA GLU A 140 15.03 0.59 19.32
C GLU A 140 15.23 -0.87 19.70
N GLY A 141 14.82 -1.82 18.84
CA GLY A 141 15.01 -3.25 19.05
C GLY A 141 16.49 -3.67 19.15
N LEU A 142 17.38 -2.92 18.49
CA LEU A 142 18.83 -3.08 18.59
C LEU A 142 19.45 -2.37 19.82
N GLY A 143 18.67 -1.60 20.57
CA GLY A 143 19.14 -0.80 21.70
C GLY A 143 19.98 0.42 21.29
N GLU A 144 19.93 0.80 20.00
CA GLU A 144 20.67 1.95 19.44
C GLU A 144 19.89 3.27 19.59
N LEU A 145 18.64 3.21 20.09
CA LEU A 145 17.77 4.36 20.34
C LEU A 145 16.97 4.17 21.63
N ASP A 146 17.02 5.17 22.52
CA ASP A 146 16.18 5.16 23.72
C ASP A 146 14.74 5.60 23.43
N LEU A 147 13.81 5.22 24.33
CA LEU A 147 12.38 5.52 24.18
C LEU A 147 12.07 7.02 24.11
N THR A 148 12.84 7.87 24.80
CA THR A 148 12.58 9.31 24.81
C THR A 148 12.90 9.92 23.46
N LEU A 149 14.07 9.60 22.90
CA LEU A 149 14.47 10.01 21.56
C LEU A 149 13.56 9.42 20.49
N ARG A 150 13.17 8.15 20.62
CA ARG A 150 12.21 7.50 19.73
C ARG A 150 10.91 8.31 19.63
N LEU A 151 10.26 8.57 20.76
CA LEU A 151 8.98 9.28 20.81
C LEU A 151 9.10 10.70 20.25
N GLU A 152 10.23 11.37 20.49
CA GLU A 152 10.48 12.71 19.96
C GLU A 152 10.67 12.72 18.43
N ILE A 153 11.39 11.75 17.88
CA ILE A 153 11.56 11.59 16.42
C ILE A 153 10.23 11.25 15.76
N GLU A 154 9.45 10.33 16.35
CA GLU A 154 8.14 9.94 15.83
C GLU A 154 7.17 11.13 15.84
N ARG A 155 7.10 11.89 16.93
CA ARG A 155 6.30 13.12 17.04
C ARG A 155 6.70 14.13 15.95
N ALA A 156 8.00 14.41 15.81
CA ALA A 156 8.49 15.34 14.80
C ALA A 156 8.17 14.88 13.36
N ALA A 157 8.21 13.57 13.10
CA ALA A 157 7.83 12.99 11.82
C ALA A 157 6.33 13.12 11.53
N GLY A 158 5.48 12.85 12.52
CA GLY A 158 4.02 13.01 12.41
C GLY A 158 3.60 14.46 12.15
N GLU A 159 4.29 15.42 12.77
CA GLU A 159 4.05 16.85 12.54
C GLU A 159 4.71 17.40 11.26
N THR A 160 5.48 16.58 10.53
CA THR A 160 6.08 16.98 9.27
C THR A 160 5.18 16.51 8.13
N PHE A 161 4.64 17.47 7.38
CA PHE A 161 3.81 17.18 6.21
C PHE A 161 4.50 16.18 5.28
N PHE A 162 3.79 15.15 4.84
CA PHE A 162 4.38 13.98 4.15
C PHE A 162 5.23 14.35 2.91
N LYS A 163 4.90 15.44 2.21
CA LYS A 163 5.68 15.94 1.06
C LYS A 163 7.01 16.59 1.42
N LYS A 164 7.27 16.82 2.71
CA LYS A 164 8.51 17.38 3.25
C LYS A 164 9.22 16.43 4.23
N ARG A 165 8.64 15.26 4.51
CA ARG A 165 9.15 14.32 5.51
C ARG A 165 10.42 13.64 5.02
N THR A 166 11.57 14.15 5.44
CA THR A 166 12.87 13.51 5.24
C THR A 166 13.52 13.33 6.59
N TRP A 167 14.39 12.34 6.79
CA TRP A 167 15.10 12.16 8.07
C TRP A 167 15.80 13.43 8.55
N LYS A 168 16.39 14.19 7.61
CA LYS A 168 16.97 15.51 7.90
C LYS A 168 15.92 16.49 8.46
N ALA A 169 14.80 16.67 7.76
CA ALA A 169 13.74 17.59 8.20
C ALA A 169 13.09 17.15 9.53
N VAL A 170 12.92 15.85 9.73
CA VAL A 170 12.40 15.28 10.98
C VAL A 170 13.35 15.60 12.15
N LEU A 171 14.65 15.32 12.00
CA LEU A 171 15.65 15.60 13.04
C LEU A 171 15.84 17.11 13.28
N GLU A 172 15.68 17.95 12.26
CA GLU A 172 15.71 19.41 12.41
C GLU A 172 14.53 19.92 13.24
N LYS A 173 13.35 19.31 13.07
CA LYS A 173 12.11 19.64 13.80
C LYS A 173 12.08 19.06 15.21
N ALA A 174 12.74 17.94 15.44
CA ALA A 174 12.85 17.29 16.74
C ALA A 174 13.63 18.16 17.75
N ASN A 175 13.19 18.19 19.00
CA ASN A 175 13.83 18.86 20.12
C ASN A 175 15.04 18.07 20.64
N ILE A 176 16.02 17.87 19.76
CA ILE A 176 17.22 17.07 19.95
C ILE A 176 18.45 17.98 19.75
N ALA A 177 19.50 17.79 20.54
CA ALA A 177 20.72 18.59 20.43
C ALA A 177 21.40 18.38 19.06
N SER A 178 22.05 19.44 18.55
CA SER A 178 22.72 19.41 17.23
C SER A 178 23.80 18.32 17.12
N ALA A 179 24.47 17.99 18.24
CA ALA A 179 25.45 16.91 18.29
C ALA A 179 24.79 15.53 18.03
N ASP A 180 23.67 15.26 18.69
CA ASP A 180 22.95 13.99 18.55
C ASP A 180 22.35 13.83 17.15
N ARG A 181 21.84 14.92 16.55
CA ARG A 181 21.32 14.91 15.17
C ARG A 181 22.37 14.40 14.16
N LYS A 182 23.65 14.73 14.35
CA LYS A 182 24.75 14.28 13.47
C LYS A 182 25.03 12.78 13.59
N ILE A 183 24.70 12.18 14.73
CA ILE A 183 24.86 10.74 14.99
C ILE A 183 23.60 10.00 14.51
N LEU A 184 22.42 10.53 14.81
CA LEU A 184 21.13 9.91 14.50
C LEU A 184 20.84 9.86 13.00
N LEU A 185 21.24 10.89 12.22
CA LEU A 185 20.96 10.91 10.79
C LEU A 185 21.59 9.71 10.03
N PRO A 186 22.91 9.46 10.11
CA PRO A 186 23.49 8.30 9.44
C PRO A 186 22.98 6.97 10.00
N LEU A 187 22.69 6.90 11.31
CA LEU A 187 22.10 5.73 11.93
C LEU A 187 20.75 5.37 11.29
N LEU A 188 19.80 6.30 11.28
CA LEU A 188 18.46 6.10 10.72
C LEU A 188 18.50 5.77 9.23
N LEU A 189 19.40 6.41 8.46
CA LEU A 189 19.59 6.10 7.04
C LEU A 189 20.17 4.70 6.82
N SER A 190 21.09 4.25 7.66
CA SER A 190 21.70 2.91 7.53
C SER A 190 20.80 1.77 7.98
N ARG A 191 19.78 2.09 8.80
CA ARG A 191 18.82 1.15 9.38
C ARG A 191 17.41 1.32 8.80
N GLU A 192 17.27 2.05 7.70
CA GLU A 192 15.96 2.36 7.13
C GLU A 192 15.22 1.07 6.75
N VAL A 193 14.02 0.91 7.31
CA VAL A 193 13.13 -0.22 7.03
C VAL A 193 12.04 0.25 6.07
N ASP A 194 12.03 -0.33 4.86
CA ASP A 194 10.97 -0.11 3.90
C ASP A 194 9.81 -1.10 4.12
N GLN A 195 8.96 -0.78 5.11
CA GLN A 195 7.79 -1.60 5.42
C GLN A 195 6.83 -1.70 4.23
N LYS A 196 6.71 -0.64 3.43
CA LYS A 196 5.87 -0.67 2.21
C LYS A 196 6.39 -1.69 1.20
N ALA A 197 7.70 -1.80 1.00
CA ALA A 197 8.28 -2.81 0.11
C ALA A 197 8.14 -4.25 0.64
N MET A 198 8.24 -4.44 1.96
CA MET A 198 8.00 -5.74 2.59
C MET A 198 6.55 -6.20 2.38
N ASP A 199 5.58 -5.35 2.72
CA ASP A 199 4.15 -5.62 2.54
C ASP A 199 3.78 -5.84 1.06
N ALA A 200 4.39 -5.06 0.16
CA ALA A 200 4.22 -5.22 -1.28
C ALA A 200 4.69 -6.61 -1.76
N SER A 201 5.83 -7.08 -1.25
CA SER A 201 6.38 -8.40 -1.58
C SER A 201 5.53 -9.55 -1.02
N GLU A 202 4.99 -9.39 0.19
CA GLU A 202 4.01 -10.34 0.75
C GLU A 202 2.75 -10.43 -0.12
N LEU A 203 2.22 -9.30 -0.61
CA LEU A 203 1.07 -9.30 -1.50
C LEU A 203 1.37 -9.97 -2.84
N VAL A 204 2.55 -9.74 -3.44
CA VAL A 204 2.95 -10.45 -4.67
C VAL A 204 2.96 -11.96 -4.43
N THR A 205 3.49 -12.42 -3.29
CA THR A 205 3.50 -13.84 -2.92
C THR A 205 2.08 -14.38 -2.78
N ALA A 206 1.17 -13.65 -2.12
CA ALA A 206 -0.23 -14.05 -1.96
C ALA A 206 -0.96 -14.15 -3.30
N VAL A 207 -0.73 -13.20 -4.22
CA VAL A 207 -1.30 -13.23 -5.57
C VAL A 207 -0.74 -14.38 -6.40
N GLN A 208 0.57 -14.66 -6.28
CA GLN A 208 1.20 -15.80 -6.95
C GLN A 208 0.59 -17.13 -6.48
N ALA A 209 0.40 -17.30 -5.17
CA ALA A 209 -0.16 -18.52 -4.59
C ALA A 209 -1.66 -18.70 -4.86
N ALA A 210 -2.39 -17.65 -5.26
CA ALA A 210 -3.81 -17.75 -5.56
C ALA A 210 -4.05 -18.58 -6.82
N ASP A 211 -4.78 -19.67 -6.66
CA ASP A 211 -5.24 -20.52 -7.76
C ASP A 211 -6.31 -19.79 -8.59
N LEU A 212 -6.21 -19.89 -9.91
CA LEU A 212 -7.16 -19.28 -10.84
C LEU A 212 -8.44 -20.12 -11.01
N GLU A 213 -8.39 -21.41 -10.70
CA GLU A 213 -9.51 -22.36 -10.83
C GLU A 213 -10.35 -22.46 -9.56
N ASP A 214 -9.75 -22.19 -8.40
CA ASP A 214 -10.52 -21.98 -7.18
C ASP A 214 -11.31 -20.66 -7.34
N PHE A 215 -12.59 -20.64 -6.98
CA PHE A 215 -13.39 -19.41 -6.99
C PHE A 215 -13.86 -19.12 -5.56
N PRO A 216 -13.74 -17.85 -5.08
CA PRO A 216 -14.33 -17.42 -3.82
C PRO A 216 -15.79 -17.86 -3.71
N GLN A 217 -16.27 -18.09 -2.49
CA GLN A 217 -17.68 -18.37 -2.26
C GLN A 217 -18.56 -17.22 -2.78
N GLU A 218 -19.83 -17.53 -3.05
CA GLU A 218 -20.77 -16.47 -3.43
C GLU A 218 -20.89 -15.44 -2.30
N PRO A 219 -20.82 -14.13 -2.63
CA PRO A 219 -20.97 -13.08 -1.64
C PRO A 219 -22.31 -13.20 -0.90
N GLN A 220 -22.28 -13.11 0.43
CA GLN A 220 -23.50 -13.05 1.27
C GLN A 220 -24.12 -11.64 1.33
N TRP A 221 -23.78 -10.78 0.37
CA TRP A 221 -24.20 -9.39 0.29
C TRP A 221 -24.51 -9.04 -1.17
N ILE A 222 -25.38 -8.05 -1.36
CA ILE A 222 -25.82 -7.62 -2.69
C ILE A 222 -25.07 -6.35 -3.07
N PHE A 223 -24.43 -6.37 -4.24
CA PHE A 223 -23.87 -5.16 -4.83
C PHE A 223 -25.00 -4.24 -5.29
N ASN A 224 -25.11 -3.07 -4.66
CA ASN A 224 -26.09 -2.06 -5.05
C ASN A 224 -25.53 -1.20 -6.19
N ASP A 225 -25.98 -1.51 -7.41
CA ASP A 225 -25.71 -0.66 -8.56
C ASP A 225 -26.42 0.68 -8.38
N THR A 226 -25.63 1.71 -8.15
CA THR A 226 -26.08 3.07 -7.84
C THR A 226 -25.61 4.07 -8.90
N LEU A 227 -24.93 3.61 -9.95
CA LEU A 227 -24.46 4.42 -11.08
C LEU A 227 -24.52 3.56 -12.35
N ALA A 228 -25.15 4.04 -13.44
CA ALA A 228 -25.30 3.30 -14.70
C ALA A 228 -23.97 2.82 -15.38
N LEU A 229 -22.82 3.11 -14.78
CA LEU A 229 -21.47 2.70 -15.19
C LEU A 229 -21.16 1.22 -14.89
N TRP A 230 -21.91 0.54 -14.00
CA TRP A 230 -21.62 -0.85 -13.57
C TRP A 230 -22.40 -1.92 -14.34
N ASN A 231 -23.27 -1.53 -15.28
CA ASN A 231 -24.26 -2.39 -15.95
C ASN A 231 -23.70 -3.42 -16.97
N ASP A 232 -22.38 -3.58 -17.07
CA ASP A 232 -21.79 -4.53 -18.01
C ASP A 232 -21.56 -5.89 -17.33
N LYS A 233 -22.19 -6.94 -17.88
CA LYS A 233 -21.85 -8.32 -17.53
C LYS A 233 -20.37 -8.55 -17.82
N LEU A 234 -19.60 -8.99 -16.82
CA LEU A 234 -18.23 -9.47 -17.05
C LEU A 234 -18.28 -10.65 -18.04
N PRO A 235 -17.26 -10.82 -18.91
CA PRO A 235 -17.23 -11.93 -19.83
C PRO A 235 -17.33 -13.25 -19.08
N ILE A 236 -18.41 -13.99 -19.34
CA ILE A 236 -18.61 -15.36 -18.87
C ILE A 236 -17.59 -16.21 -19.64
N VAL A 237 -16.65 -16.82 -18.93
CA VAL A 237 -15.77 -17.82 -19.55
C VAL A 237 -16.59 -19.11 -19.56
N SER A 238 -17.02 -19.52 -20.75
CA SER A 238 -17.59 -20.84 -20.98
C SER A 238 -16.56 -21.91 -20.64
N GLU A 239 -17.01 -22.97 -19.97
CA GLU A 239 -16.28 -24.20 -19.65
C GLU A 239 -15.46 -24.76 -20.83
#